data_AF-A0A920TTZ7-F1
#
_entry.id   AF-A0A920TTZ7-F1
#
_cell.length_a   1.000
_cell.length_b   1.000
_cell.length_c   1.000
_cell.angle_alpha   90.00
_cell.angle_beta   90.00
_cell.angle_gamma   90.00
#
_symmetry.space_group_name_H-M   'P 1'
#
loop_
_entity.id
_entity.type
_entity.pdbx_description
1 polymer ?
#
loop_
_entity_poly.entity_id
_entity_poly.type
_entity_poly.pdbx_seq_one_letter_code
_entity_poly.pdbx_strand_id
1 'polypeptide(L)'
;MEQFLHKAYLGQKRFSLEGTDALVPMLHLVIEKIAQAGGQEVILGMAHRGRLNVLTHIIGISYGELLAEFEGPSYQGGQLDISGTGDVKYHHGARGTRDIDGLGTIRIELAPNPSHLEFINPVVAGIARPASIQDNWERHFSGPHTLLYPF
;
A
#
# COMPACT_ATOMS: atom_id res chain seq x y z
N MET A 1 -14.05 -3.61 -11.27
CA MET A 1 -14.29 -2.92 -9.98
C MET A 1 -15.03 -1.60 -10.16
N GLU A 2 -14.51 -0.63 -10.90
CA GLU A 2 -15.12 0.71 -11.08
C GLU A 2 -16.58 0.66 -11.55
N GLN A 3 -16.90 -0.15 -12.56
CA GLN A 3 -18.28 -0.33 -13.04
C GLN A 3 -19.23 -0.89 -11.98
N PHE A 4 -18.74 -1.72 -11.06
CA PHE A 4 -19.53 -2.24 -9.95
C PHE A 4 -19.79 -1.16 -8.91
N LEU A 5 -18.74 -0.44 -8.48
CA LEU A 5 -18.88 0.69 -7.56
C LEU A 5 -19.81 1.77 -8.12
N HIS A 6 -19.78 1.99 -9.44
CA HIS A 6 -20.70 2.89 -10.13
C HIS A 6 -22.15 2.47 -9.92
N LYS A 7 -22.47 1.20 -10.19
CA LYS A 7 -23.84 0.69 -10.12
C LYS A 7 -24.35 0.54 -8.69
N ALA A 8 -23.50 0.10 -7.77
CA ALA A 8 -23.86 -0.21 -6.39
C ALA A 8 -23.94 1.02 -5.48
N TYR A 9 -23.09 2.04 -5.70
CA TYR A 9 -23.01 3.23 -4.83
C TYR A 9 -23.22 4.53 -5.63
N LEU A 10 -24.47 4.77 -5.99
CA LEU A 10 -24.90 5.98 -6.69
C LEU A 10 -24.80 7.22 -5.77
N GLY A 11 -24.31 8.34 -6.31
CA GLY A 11 -24.20 9.61 -5.58
C GLY A 11 -22.93 9.78 -4.71
N GLN A 12 -22.11 8.74 -4.56
CA GLN A 12 -20.83 8.83 -3.84
C GLN A 12 -19.73 9.45 -4.71
N LYS A 13 -18.93 10.37 -4.16
CA LYS A 13 -17.80 11.00 -4.87
C LYS A 13 -16.73 9.95 -5.19
N ARG A 14 -16.35 9.86 -6.47
CA ARG A 14 -15.37 8.88 -6.98
C ARG A 14 -14.12 9.57 -7.48
N PHE A 15 -12.98 8.97 -7.17
CA PHE A 15 -11.69 9.33 -7.75
C PHE A 15 -11.28 8.22 -8.73
N SER A 16 -12.12 8.02 -9.74
CA SER A 16 -12.01 6.89 -10.66
C SER A 16 -10.67 6.85 -11.38
N LEU A 17 -10.25 5.62 -11.70
CA LEU A 17 -9.09 5.35 -12.55
C LEU A 17 -9.41 5.42 -14.05
N GLU A 18 -10.67 5.59 -14.46
CA GLU A 18 -11.07 5.67 -15.87
C GLU A 18 -10.19 6.66 -16.65
N GLY A 19 -9.58 6.19 -17.75
CA GLY A 19 -8.64 6.96 -18.57
C GLY A 19 -7.19 6.94 -18.10
N THR A 20 -6.90 6.27 -16.98
CA THR A 20 -5.56 6.05 -16.41
C THR A 20 -5.35 4.58 -16.01
N ASP A 21 -6.07 3.66 -16.64
CA ASP A 21 -6.12 2.23 -16.33
C ASP A 21 -4.75 1.53 -16.41
N ALA A 22 -3.81 2.10 -17.18
CA ALA A 22 -2.43 1.62 -17.29
C ALA A 22 -1.64 1.72 -15.97
N LEU A 23 -2.13 2.45 -14.97
CA LEU A 23 -1.45 2.58 -13.67
C LEU A 23 -1.24 1.22 -12.99
N VAL A 24 -2.26 0.37 -12.94
CA VAL A 24 -2.18 -0.93 -12.25
C VAL A 24 -1.13 -1.86 -12.88
N PRO A 25 -1.16 -2.15 -14.20
CA PRO A 25 -0.14 -2.99 -14.82
C PRO A 25 1.26 -2.34 -14.78
N MET A 26 1.35 -1.01 -14.85
CA MET A 26 2.63 -0.31 -14.68
C MET A 26 3.22 -0.56 -13.28
N LEU A 27 2.40 -0.44 -12.23
CA LEU A 27 2.85 -0.69 -10.86
C LEU A 27 3.25 -2.16 -10.65
N HIS A 28 2.54 -3.13 -11.24
CA HIS A 28 2.98 -4.55 -11.23
C HIS A 28 4.39 -4.69 -11.80
N LEU A 29 4.62 -4.14 -13.00
CA LEU A 29 5.92 -4.23 -13.66
C LEU A 29 7.04 -3.54 -12.86
N VAL A 30 6.75 -2.40 -12.25
CA VAL A 30 7.73 -1.68 -11.40
C VAL A 30 8.09 -2.52 -10.17
N ILE A 31 7.09 -3.10 -9.49
CA ILE A 31 7.31 -3.96 -8.31
C ILE A 31 8.14 -5.20 -8.68
N GLU A 32 7.82 -5.87 -9.79
CA GLU A 32 8.58 -7.00 -10.30
C GLU A 32 10.03 -6.64 -10.61
N LYS A 33 10.25 -5.48 -11.26
CA LYS A 33 11.60 -4.98 -11.55
C LYS A 33 12.39 -4.64 -10.27
N ILE A 34 11.73 -4.08 -9.25
CA ILE A 34 12.36 -3.81 -7.96
C ILE A 34 12.76 -5.13 -7.28
N ALA A 35 11.88 -6.13 -7.29
CA ALA A 35 12.19 -7.46 -6.75
C ALA A 35 13.38 -8.11 -7.49
N GLN A 36 13.41 -8.02 -8.82
CA GLN A 36 14.54 -8.50 -9.64
C GLN A 36 15.86 -7.80 -9.32
N ALA A 37 15.81 -6.51 -8.95
CA ALA A 37 16.98 -5.76 -8.49
C ALA A 37 17.37 -6.07 -7.02
N GLY A 38 16.68 -7.02 -6.37
CA GLY A 38 16.91 -7.42 -4.99
C GLY A 38 16.26 -6.50 -3.96
N GLY A 39 15.26 -5.69 -4.33
CA GLY A 39 14.45 -4.95 -3.38
C GLY A 39 13.51 -5.87 -2.61
N GLN A 40 13.37 -5.63 -1.30
CA GLN A 40 12.54 -6.45 -0.40
C GLN A 40 11.24 -5.76 0.00
N GLU A 41 11.16 -4.44 -0.21
CA GLU A 41 10.03 -3.62 0.19
C GLU A 41 9.81 -2.47 -0.78
N VAL A 42 8.54 -2.14 -1.02
CA VAL A 42 8.09 -0.99 -1.81
C VAL A 42 7.16 -0.15 -0.96
N ILE A 43 7.54 1.10 -0.71
CA ILE A 43 6.70 2.08 -0.01
C ILE A 43 6.12 3.05 -1.04
N LEU A 44 4.80 3.11 -1.10
CA LEU A 44 4.02 3.90 -2.04
C LEU A 44 3.36 5.07 -1.31
N GLY A 45 3.40 6.25 -1.95
CA GLY A 45 2.53 7.38 -1.65
C GLY A 45 1.70 7.70 -2.88
N MET A 46 0.39 7.93 -2.71
CA MET A 46 -0.47 8.33 -3.82
C MET A 46 -1.64 9.21 -3.35
N ALA A 47 -2.10 10.07 -4.25
CA ALA A 47 -3.36 10.79 -4.09
C ALA A 47 -4.58 9.87 -4.26
N HIS A 48 -5.81 10.41 -4.14
CA HIS A 48 -7.05 9.61 -4.14
C HIS A 48 -7.34 8.88 -5.45
N ARG A 49 -6.85 9.39 -6.58
CA ARG A 49 -7.16 8.86 -7.92
C ARG A 49 -6.64 7.45 -8.08
N GLY A 50 -7.55 6.52 -8.34
CA GLY A 50 -7.21 5.11 -8.54
C GLY A 50 -6.80 4.35 -7.29
N ARG A 51 -6.82 4.98 -6.10
CA ARG A 51 -6.34 4.36 -4.85
C ARG A 51 -7.06 3.06 -4.51
N LEU A 52 -8.38 2.98 -4.76
CA LEU A 52 -9.14 1.76 -4.53
C LEU A 52 -8.65 0.59 -5.43
N ASN A 53 -8.23 0.88 -6.66
CA ASN A 53 -7.67 -0.13 -7.56
C ASN A 53 -6.29 -0.56 -7.09
N VAL A 54 -5.49 0.38 -6.55
CA VAL A 54 -4.17 0.06 -6.00
C VAL A 54 -4.31 -0.80 -4.75
N LEU A 55 -5.23 -0.48 -3.83
CA LEU A 55 -5.49 -1.28 -2.63
C LEU A 55 -5.84 -2.73 -2.98
N THR A 56 -6.73 -2.95 -3.96
CA THR A 56 -7.17 -4.31 -4.30
C THR A 56 -6.17 -5.05 -5.18
N HIS A 57 -5.65 -4.41 -6.23
CA HIS A 57 -4.86 -5.09 -7.26
C HIS A 57 -3.35 -5.05 -7.02
N ILE A 58 -2.85 -4.12 -6.19
CA ILE A 58 -1.42 -3.99 -5.89
C ILE A 58 -1.13 -4.48 -4.47
N ILE A 59 -1.87 -3.98 -3.49
CA ILE A 59 -1.64 -4.31 -2.07
C ILE A 59 -2.27 -5.67 -1.70
N GLY A 60 -3.38 -6.04 -2.34
CA GLY A 60 -4.06 -7.32 -2.12
C GLY A 60 -5.21 -7.27 -1.10
N ILE A 61 -5.72 -6.08 -0.80
CA ILE A 61 -6.91 -5.92 0.03
C ILE A 61 -8.09 -6.61 -0.66
N SER A 62 -8.84 -7.42 0.09
CA SER A 62 -9.98 -8.13 -0.50
C SER A 62 -11.09 -7.16 -0.89
N TYR A 63 -11.88 -7.50 -1.91
CA TYR A 63 -13.06 -6.71 -2.26
C TYR A 63 -14.07 -6.66 -1.10
N GLY A 64 -14.17 -7.71 -0.28
CA GLY A 64 -15.06 -7.72 0.88
C GLY A 64 -14.69 -6.65 1.89
N GLU A 65 -13.41 -6.56 2.25
CA GLU A 65 -12.90 -5.51 3.14
C GLU A 65 -13.08 -4.11 2.53
N LEU A 66 -12.76 -3.96 1.23
CA LEU A 66 -12.94 -2.67 0.56
C LEU A 66 -14.41 -2.23 0.54
N LEU A 67 -15.34 -3.15 0.27
CA LEU A 67 -16.77 -2.86 0.18
C LEU A 67 -17.39 -2.60 1.55
N ALA A 68 -16.89 -3.23 2.61
CA ALA A 68 -17.34 -2.95 3.97
C ALA A 68 -17.17 -1.46 4.35
N GLU A 69 -16.10 -0.81 3.88
CA GLU A 69 -15.88 0.65 4.02
C GLU A 69 -16.92 1.53 3.29
N PHE A 70 -17.70 0.95 2.39
CA PHE A 70 -18.84 1.64 1.77
C PHE A 70 -20.15 1.42 2.53
N GLU A 71 -20.23 0.39 3.38
CA GLU A 71 -21.45 0.00 4.11
C GLU A 71 -21.49 0.54 5.55
N GLY A 72 -20.36 1.01 6.10
CA GLY A 72 -20.28 1.70 7.39
C GLY A 72 -19.33 1.00 8.39
N PRO A 73 -19.23 1.49 9.65
CA PRO A 73 -18.21 1.09 10.63
C PRO A 73 -18.39 -0.33 11.21
N SER A 74 -19.02 -1.23 10.47
CA SER A 74 -19.46 -2.55 10.94
C SER A 74 -18.37 -3.63 10.80
N TYR A 75 -17.24 -3.34 10.17
CA TYR A 75 -16.18 -4.32 9.93
C TYR A 75 -15.00 -4.06 10.86
N GLN A 76 -14.89 -4.90 11.89
CA GLN A 76 -13.78 -4.91 12.85
C GLN A 76 -12.86 -6.08 12.49
N GLY A 77 -11.55 -5.85 12.41
CA GLY A 77 -10.52 -6.88 12.23
C GLY A 77 -9.96 -7.09 10.82
N GLY A 78 -10.19 -6.17 9.88
CA GLY A 78 -9.61 -6.22 8.52
C GLY A 78 -8.28 -5.47 8.39
N GLN A 79 -7.60 -5.63 7.25
CA GLN A 79 -6.32 -4.95 6.96
C GLN A 79 -6.46 -3.42 6.80
N LEU A 80 -7.71 -2.93 6.71
CA LEU A 80 -8.08 -1.52 6.69
C LEU A 80 -8.52 -0.97 8.06
N ASP A 81 -8.64 -1.83 9.09
CA ASP A 81 -9.13 -1.45 10.42
C ASP A 81 -8.05 -0.71 11.23
N ILE A 82 -7.89 0.60 10.93
CA ILE A 82 -7.06 1.51 11.70
C ILE A 82 -8.01 2.47 12.42
N SER A 83 -8.21 2.20 13.71
CA SER A 83 -9.09 2.94 14.61
C SER A 83 -8.87 4.46 14.55
N GLY A 84 -9.92 5.19 14.15
CA GLY A 84 -10.13 6.58 14.56
C GLY A 84 -10.12 7.61 13.42
N THR A 85 -11.14 8.48 13.48
CA THR A 85 -11.28 9.83 12.91
C THR A 85 -12.20 10.05 11.71
N GLY A 86 -12.80 9.01 11.10
CA GLY A 86 -13.82 9.23 10.07
C GLY A 86 -13.28 9.94 8.82
N ASP A 87 -11.99 9.74 8.53
CA ASP A 87 -11.39 10.22 7.30
C ASP A 87 -11.70 9.24 6.15
N VAL A 88 -11.88 9.81 4.96
CA VAL A 88 -12.42 9.12 3.79
C VAL A 88 -11.53 7.93 3.45
N LYS A 89 -12.12 6.75 3.18
CA LYS A 89 -11.52 5.49 2.65
C LYS A 89 -10.37 5.60 1.63
N TYR A 90 -10.18 6.79 1.05
CA TYR A 90 -9.08 7.15 0.17
C TYR A 90 -7.82 7.66 0.90
N HIS A 91 -7.76 7.62 2.23
CA HIS A 91 -6.63 8.10 3.04
C HIS A 91 -5.98 7.00 3.91
N HIS A 92 -6.64 5.85 4.07
CA HIS A 92 -6.08 4.74 4.86
C HIS A 92 -4.82 4.20 4.21
N GLY A 93 -3.81 3.98 5.05
CA GLY A 93 -2.65 3.18 4.68
C GLY A 93 -3.02 1.71 4.64
N ALA A 94 -2.23 0.93 3.94
CA ALA A 94 -2.40 -0.52 3.86
C ALA A 94 -1.03 -1.17 3.67
N ARG A 95 -0.87 -2.38 4.19
CA ARG A 95 0.32 -3.20 3.94
C ARG A 95 -0.10 -4.48 3.27
N GLY A 96 0.78 -5.08 2.50
CA GLY A 96 0.54 -6.33 1.81
C GLY A 96 1.85 -6.99 1.43
N THR A 97 1.74 -8.22 0.96
CA THR A 97 2.89 -9.00 0.48
C THR A 97 2.54 -9.60 -0.87
N ARG A 98 3.52 -9.68 -1.76
CA ARG A 98 3.36 -10.29 -3.06
C ARG A 98 4.48 -11.26 -3.33
N ASP A 99 4.12 -12.46 -3.74
CA ASP A 99 5.09 -13.44 -4.22
C ASP A 99 5.50 -13.11 -5.66
N ILE A 100 6.81 -13.11 -5.89
CA ILE A 100 7.40 -12.90 -7.21
C ILE A 100 8.11 -14.20 -7.60
N ASP A 101 7.71 -14.75 -8.75
CA ASP A 101 8.16 -16.05 -9.23
C ASP A 101 9.70 -16.13 -9.24
N GLY A 102 10.23 -17.09 -8.50
CA GLY A 102 11.67 -17.35 -8.41
C GLY A 102 12.48 -16.33 -7.60
N LEU A 103 11.85 -15.30 -7.03
CA LEU A 103 12.52 -14.22 -6.30
C LEU A 103 12.06 -14.08 -4.83
N GLY A 104 11.00 -14.77 -4.45
CA GLY A 104 10.43 -14.74 -3.11
C GLY A 104 9.40 -13.64 -2.93
N THR A 105 9.14 -13.28 -1.68
CA THR A 105 8.05 -12.35 -1.33
C THR A 105 8.57 -10.93 -1.18
N ILE A 106 7.92 -9.96 -1.83
CA ILE A 106 8.16 -8.53 -1.66
C ILE A 106 7.06 -7.90 -0.79
N ARG A 107 7.45 -7.07 0.18
CA ARG A 107 6.51 -6.29 1.01
C ARG A 107 6.09 -5.03 0.26
N ILE A 108 4.82 -4.66 0.37
CA ILE A 108 4.29 -3.45 -0.24
C ILE A 108 3.53 -2.68 0.83
N GLU A 109 3.87 -1.42 1.03
CA GLU A 109 3.22 -0.52 1.96
C GLU A 109 2.68 0.70 1.21
N LEU A 110 1.41 1.01 1.43
CA LEU A 110 0.78 2.25 1.02
C LEU A 110 0.66 3.15 2.24
N ALA A 111 1.36 4.28 2.22
CA ALA A 111 1.35 5.21 3.34
C ALA A 111 -0.02 5.93 3.45
N PRO A 112 -0.51 6.17 4.69
CA PRO A 112 -1.69 7.00 4.90
C PRO A 112 -1.38 8.46 4.54
N ASN A 113 -2.32 9.17 3.92
CA ASN A 113 -2.11 10.54 3.48
C ASN A 113 -3.33 11.41 3.77
N PRO A 114 -3.17 12.70 4.14
CA PRO A 114 -4.29 13.63 4.18
C PRO A 114 -4.75 14.01 2.77
N SER A 115 -5.86 14.75 2.68
CA SER A 115 -6.41 15.26 1.43
C SER A 115 -5.54 16.34 0.74
N HIS A 116 -4.57 16.91 1.46
CA HIS A 116 -3.62 17.87 0.92
C HIS A 116 -2.63 17.15 -0.01
N LEU A 117 -2.75 17.43 -1.31
CA LEU A 117 -1.92 16.81 -2.35
C LEU A 117 -0.44 17.03 -2.09
N GLU A 118 0.39 16.05 -2.48
CA GLU A 118 1.85 16.03 -2.35
C GLU A 118 2.41 16.04 -0.91
N PHE A 119 1.57 16.19 0.13
CA PHE A 119 2.02 16.15 1.52
C PHE A 119 2.65 14.81 1.91
N ILE A 120 2.24 13.73 1.22
CA ILE A 120 2.72 12.37 1.47
C ILE A 120 4.18 12.14 1.03
N ASN A 121 4.71 12.97 0.13
CA ASN A 121 6.02 12.75 -0.48
C ASN A 121 7.18 12.77 0.55
N PRO A 122 7.33 13.80 1.40
CA PRO A 122 8.38 13.77 2.43
C PRO A 122 8.17 12.67 3.47
N VAL A 123 6.92 12.28 3.73
CA VAL A 123 6.59 11.21 4.68
C VAL A 123 7.06 9.86 4.15
N VAL A 124 6.76 9.53 2.89
CA VAL A 124 7.22 8.29 2.25
C VAL A 124 8.75 8.24 2.20
N ALA A 125 9.42 9.34 1.86
CA ALA A 125 10.88 9.40 1.90
C ALA A 125 11.42 9.19 3.32
N GLY A 126 10.74 9.74 4.33
CA GLY A 126 11.07 9.57 5.74
C GLY A 126 10.88 8.14 6.27
N ILE A 127 9.88 7.40 5.77
CA ILE A 127 9.66 5.98 6.10
C ILE A 127 10.69 5.10 5.37
N ALA A 128 10.94 5.38 4.10
CA ALA A 128 11.84 4.57 3.27
C ALA A 128 13.31 4.66 3.71
N ARG A 129 13.74 5.81 4.24
CA ARG A 129 15.13 6.01 4.66
C ARG A 129 15.59 5.05 5.78
N PRO A 130 14.94 4.96 6.95
CA PRO A 130 15.33 4.00 7.98
C PRO A 130 15.14 2.55 7.52
N ALA A 131 14.10 2.24 6.74
CA ALA A 131 13.91 0.89 6.17
C ALA A 131 15.10 0.46 5.30
N SER A 132 15.55 1.33 4.39
CA SER A 132 16.73 1.07 3.56
C SER A 132 18.01 0.91 4.35
N ILE A 133 18.14 1.64 5.48
CA ILE A 133 19.27 1.52 6.39
C ILE A 133 19.21 0.15 7.06
N GLN A 134 18.07 -0.22 7.66
CA GLN A 134 17.88 -1.52 8.32
C GLN A 134 18.16 -2.69 7.38
N ASP A 135 17.59 -2.67 6.18
CA ASP A 135 17.86 -3.68 5.14
C ASP A 135 19.35 -3.78 4.82
N ASN A 136 20.04 -2.63 4.73
CA ASN A 136 21.48 -2.59 4.47
C ASN A 136 22.28 -3.17 5.64
N TRP A 137 21.89 -2.85 6.88
CA TRP A 137 22.50 -3.42 8.08
C TRP A 137 22.33 -4.94 8.13
N GLU A 138 21.12 -5.45 7.88
CA GLU A 138 20.87 -6.89 7.86
C GLU A 138 21.66 -7.60 6.76
N ARG A 139 21.81 -7.00 5.58
CA ARG A 139 22.64 -7.58 4.51
C ARG A 139 24.13 -7.64 4.86
N HIS A 140 24.64 -6.63 5.56
CA HIS A 140 26.09 -6.53 5.84
C HIS A 140 26.51 -7.19 7.15
N PHE A 141 25.59 -7.32 8.12
CA PHE A 141 25.94 -7.71 9.49
C PHE A 141 25.20 -8.95 10.02
N SER A 142 24.25 -9.56 9.28
CA SER A 142 23.54 -10.79 9.71
C SER A 142 24.32 -12.10 9.52
N GLY A 143 25.65 -12.06 9.67
CA GLY A 143 26.45 -13.26 9.95
C GLY A 143 26.29 -13.71 11.42
N PRO A 144 26.89 -14.83 11.86
CA PRO A 144 26.69 -15.42 13.19
C PRO A 144 27.40 -14.62 14.32
N HIS A 145 27.17 -13.31 14.36
CA HIS A 145 27.55 -12.46 15.47
C HIS A 145 26.27 -12.00 16.17
N THR A 146 25.88 -12.78 17.18
CA THR A 146 24.94 -12.34 18.21
C THR A 146 25.51 -11.09 18.86
N LEU A 147 25.08 -9.91 18.40
CA LEU A 147 25.33 -8.65 19.09
C LEU A 147 24.22 -8.46 20.14
N LEU A 148 24.50 -8.90 21.36
CA LEU A 148 23.82 -8.44 22.56
C LEU A 148 24.10 -6.94 22.71
N TYR A 149 23.08 -6.08 22.54
CA TYR A 149 23.16 -4.70 23.01
C TYR A 149 22.57 -4.61 24.43
N PRO A 150 23.35 -4.16 25.43
CA PRO A 150 22.80 -3.54 26.62
C PRO A 150 22.38 -2.09 26.30
N PHE A 151 21.33 -1.65 27.00
CA PHE A 151 20.64 -0.34 27.01
C PHE A 151 19.51 -0.17 25.99
#